data_AF-A0A9E5YXS4-F1
#
_entry.id   AF-A0A9E5YXS4-F1
#
_cell.length_a   1.000
_cell.length_b   1.000
_cell.length_c   1.000
_cell.angle_alpha   90.00
_cell.angle_beta   90.00
_cell.angle_gamma   90.00
#
_symmetry.space_group_name_H-M   'P 1'
#
loop_
_entity.id
_entity.type
_entity.pdbx_description
1 polymer ?
#
loop_
_entity_poly.entity_id
_entity_poly.type
_entity_poly.pdbx_seq_one_letter_code
_entity_poly.pdbx_strand_id
1 'polypeptide(L)'
;MGRIVLDLGAGVKKYQGSIAVDSMTYFDPAHEHSKLYPYTSARFTTEEIRFNDGLRNGLTRSFLVRFANRLPGAYERWISHLFPLDQLTFTLRVEK
;
A
#
# COMPACT_ATOMS: atom_id res chain seq x y z
N MET A 1 4.60 16.78 13.74
CA MET A 1 3.64 16.20 12.79
C MET A 1 3.46 14.74 13.16
N GLY A 2 2.21 14.25 13.23
CA GLY A 2 1.94 12.86 13.60
C GLY A 2 2.20 11.92 12.43
N ARG A 3 2.72 10.72 12.72
CA ARG A 3 2.77 9.60 11.78
C ARG A 3 1.72 8.58 12.16
N ILE A 4 1.05 8.03 11.16
CA ILE A 4 0.06 6.97 11.30
C ILE A 4 0.57 5.78 10.50
N VAL A 5 0.68 4.62 11.15
CA VAL A 5 0.96 3.36 10.46
C VAL A 5 -0.36 2.64 10.32
N LEU A 6 -0.75 2.39 9.08
CA LEU A 6 -2.00 1.73 8.75
C LEU A 6 -1.69 0.38 8.13
N ASP A 7 -2.12 -0.68 8.81
CA ASP A 7 -1.88 -2.03 8.37
C ASP A 7 -3.16 -2.63 7.78
N LEU A 8 -3.15 -2.87 6.47
CA LEU A 8 -4.33 -3.27 5.72
C LEU A 8 -4.13 -4.69 5.18
N GLY A 9 -4.97 -5.61 5.65
CA GLY A 9 -5.05 -6.96 5.08
C GLY A 9 -5.58 -6.88 3.65
N ALA A 10 -4.74 -7.24 2.68
CA ALA A 10 -5.13 -7.38 1.27
C ALA A 10 -5.85 -8.71 0.99
N GLY A 11 -5.77 -9.65 1.95
CA GLY A 11 -6.39 -10.96 1.87
C GLY A 11 -5.65 -11.94 0.94
N VAL A 12 -6.13 -13.16 0.88
CA VAL A 12 -5.46 -14.27 0.15
C VAL A 12 -5.65 -14.16 -1.38
N LYS A 13 -6.56 -13.30 -1.84
CA LYS A 13 -6.90 -13.10 -3.25
C LYS A 13 -7.17 -11.62 -3.52
N LYS A 14 -6.53 -11.08 -4.57
CA LYS A 14 -6.79 -9.73 -5.09
C LYS A 14 -8.08 -9.74 -5.91
N TYR A 15 -9.13 -9.14 -5.37
CA TYR A 15 -10.40 -8.90 -6.07
C TYR A 15 -10.52 -7.44 -6.49
N GLN A 16 -11.41 -7.15 -7.43
CA GLN A 16 -11.78 -5.77 -7.76
C GLN A 16 -12.35 -5.09 -6.51
N GLY A 17 -11.77 -3.96 -6.09
CA GLY A 17 -12.08 -3.30 -4.82
C GLY A 17 -11.17 -3.68 -3.64
N SER A 18 -10.15 -4.52 -3.85
CA SER A 18 -9.11 -4.77 -2.84
C SER A 18 -8.13 -3.61 -2.71
N ILE A 19 -7.43 -3.58 -1.57
CA ILE A 19 -6.48 -2.53 -1.23
C ILE A 19 -5.20 -2.71 -2.05
N ALA A 20 -4.72 -1.62 -2.64
CA ALA A 20 -3.60 -1.56 -3.57
C ALA A 20 -2.63 -0.43 -3.20
N VAL A 21 -1.46 -0.41 -3.82
CA VAL A 21 -0.39 0.58 -3.58
C VAL A 21 -0.91 2.02 -3.69
N ASP A 22 -1.83 2.27 -4.62
CA ASP A 22 -2.38 3.62 -4.88
C ASP A 22 -3.65 3.93 -4.07
N SER A 23 -4.08 3.07 -3.13
CA SER A 23 -5.33 3.26 -2.37
C SER A 23 -5.32 4.54 -1.53
N MET A 24 -4.15 5.03 -1.11
CA MET A 24 -4.04 6.24 -0.28
C MET A 24 -3.97 7.54 -1.09
N THR A 25 -3.93 7.48 -2.42
CA THR A 25 -3.81 8.65 -3.30
C THR A 25 -4.98 9.63 -3.22
N TYR A 26 -6.16 9.18 -2.76
CA TYR A 26 -7.32 10.05 -2.54
C TYR A 26 -7.14 11.02 -1.35
N PHE A 27 -6.22 10.72 -0.44
CA PHE A 27 -5.92 11.56 0.72
C PHE A 27 -4.70 12.46 0.52
N ASP A 28 -3.90 12.21 -0.53
CA ASP A 28 -2.68 12.95 -0.81
C ASP A 28 -2.97 14.26 -1.57
N PRO A 29 -2.78 15.44 -0.96
CA PRO A 29 -3.08 16.72 -1.60
C PRO A 29 -2.22 16.99 -2.85
N ALA A 30 -1.06 16.34 -2.98
CA ALA A 30 -0.22 16.48 -4.16
C ALA A 30 -0.78 15.71 -5.37
N HIS A 31 -1.50 14.61 -5.12
CA HIS A 31 -2.00 13.71 -6.16
C HIS A 31 -3.26 14.24 -6.84
N GLU A 32 -3.40 13.98 -8.15
CA GLU A 32 -4.56 14.44 -8.93
C GLU A 32 -5.88 13.88 -8.42
N HIS A 33 -5.88 12.62 -7.96
CA HIS A 33 -7.07 11.99 -7.37
C HIS A 33 -7.68 12.82 -6.24
N SER A 34 -6.88 13.33 -5.31
CA SER A 34 -7.38 14.17 -4.20
C SER A 34 -7.90 15.53 -4.69
N LYS A 35 -7.38 16.06 -5.80
CA LYS A 35 -7.80 17.35 -6.37
C LYS A 35 -9.12 17.22 -7.12
N LEU A 36 -9.26 16.13 -7.87
CA LEU A 36 -10.46 15.83 -8.65
C LEU A 36 -11.61 15.34 -7.76
N TYR A 37 -11.30 14.59 -6.68
CA TYR A 37 -12.28 13.96 -5.82
C TYR A 37 -11.99 14.19 -4.33
N PRO A 38 -12.32 15.37 -3.79
CA PRO A 38 -12.05 15.73 -2.39
C PRO A 38 -13.10 15.11 -1.44
N TYR A 39 -13.13 13.79 -1.33
CA TYR A 39 -14.12 13.07 -0.51
C TYR A 39 -13.99 13.31 1.00
N THR A 40 -12.85 13.81 1.47
CA THR A 40 -12.59 14.11 2.88
C THR A 40 -11.72 15.35 3.03
N SER A 41 -11.81 15.98 4.21
CA SER A 41 -10.91 17.05 4.66
C SER A 41 -9.57 16.51 5.18
N ALA A 42 -9.48 15.22 5.50
CA ALA A 42 -8.25 14.62 5.98
C ALA A 42 -7.19 14.58 4.88
N ARG A 43 -5.98 15.09 5.17
CA ARG A 43 -4.84 15.11 4.24
C ARG A 43 -3.69 14.29 4.79
N PHE A 44 -3.27 13.30 4.01
CA PHE A 44 -2.18 12.40 4.34
C PHE A 44 -1.23 12.25 3.17
N THR A 45 0.07 12.35 3.42
CA THR A 45 1.09 12.00 2.44
C THR A 45 1.62 10.60 2.76
N THR A 46 1.68 9.74 1.75
CA THR A 46 2.23 8.38 1.91
C THR A 46 3.76 8.47 1.90
N GLU A 47 4.40 8.20 3.04
CA GLU A 47 5.86 8.20 3.16
C GLU A 47 6.47 6.85 2.75
N GLU A 48 5.81 5.74 3.09
CA GLU A 48 6.33 4.41 2.84
C GLU A 48 5.19 3.40 2.66
N ILE A 49 5.42 2.40 1.81
CA ILE A 49 4.52 1.26 1.60
C ILE A 49 5.35 -0.02 1.75
N ARG A 50 4.90 -0.94 2.61
CA ARG A 50 5.53 -2.22 2.85
C ARG A 50 4.56 -3.36 2.68
N PHE A 51 4.98 -4.40 2.00
CA PHE A 51 4.24 -5.65 1.90
C PHE A 51 4.69 -6.62 3.00
N ASN A 52 3.70 -7.31 3.59
CA ASN A 52 3.90 -8.35 4.60
C ASN A 52 4.83 -7.94 5.76
N ASP A 53 4.64 -6.73 6.30
CA ASP A 53 5.43 -6.27 7.44
C ASP A 53 5.11 -7.09 8.70
N GLY A 54 6.13 -7.66 9.33
CA GLY A 54 5.97 -8.51 10.52
C GLY A 54 5.43 -9.94 10.30
N LEU A 55 5.15 -10.37 9.07
CA LEU A 55 4.68 -11.74 8.78
C LEU A 55 5.85 -12.74 8.62
N ARG A 56 5.76 -13.92 9.25
CA ARG A 56 6.74 -15.01 9.04
C ARG A 56 6.60 -15.56 7.62
N ASN A 57 7.59 -15.25 6.79
CA ASN A 57 7.67 -15.72 5.41
C ASN A 57 8.70 -16.86 5.29
N GLY A 58 8.38 -17.92 4.53
CA GLY A 58 9.37 -18.91 4.10
C GLY A 58 10.41 -18.33 3.15
N LEU A 59 11.48 -19.06 2.84
CA LEU A 59 12.62 -18.56 2.05
C LEU A 59 12.20 -17.97 0.68
N THR A 60 11.34 -18.68 -0.06
CA THR A 60 10.84 -18.24 -1.37
C THR A 60 9.97 -16.99 -1.26
N ARG A 61 9.09 -16.94 -0.25
CA ARG A 61 8.21 -15.79 0.01
C ARG A 61 8.99 -14.56 0.47
N SER A 62 10.08 -14.75 1.22
CA SER A 62 10.98 -13.67 1.62
C SER A 62 11.65 -12.97 0.42
N PHE A 63 12.05 -13.74 -0.60
CA PHE A 63 12.60 -13.16 -1.82
C PHE A 63 11.55 -12.32 -2.55
N LEU A 64 10.33 -12.85 -2.67
CA LEU A 64 9.21 -12.14 -3.28
C LEU A 64 8.87 -10.84 -2.53
N VAL A 65 8.79 -10.89 -1.20
CA VAL A 65 8.53 -9.70 -0.37
C VAL A 65 9.63 -8.66 -0.55
N ARG A 66 10.89 -9.07 -0.58
CA ARG A 66 12.02 -8.15 -0.80
C ARG A 66 11.96 -7.51 -2.17
N PHE A 67 11.55 -8.25 -3.21
CA PHE A 67 11.31 -7.71 -4.54
C PHE A 67 10.13 -6.72 -4.54
N ALA A 68 9.00 -7.10 -3.94
CA ALA A 68 7.80 -6.27 -3.85
C ALA A 68 8.06 -4.96 -3.11
N ASN A 69 8.81 -4.97 -2.01
CA ASN A 69 9.19 -3.78 -1.26
C ASN A 69 10.17 -2.88 -2.03
N ARG A 70 10.98 -3.45 -2.94
CA ARG A 70 11.90 -2.67 -3.77
C ARG A 70 11.19 -1.99 -4.94
N LEU A 71 10.20 -2.65 -5.53
CA LEU A 71 9.44 -2.17 -6.69
C LEU A 71 7.94 -2.42 -6.51
N PRO A 72 7.28 -1.67 -5.60
CA PRO A 72 5.89 -1.91 -5.20
C PRO A 72 4.91 -1.84 -6.38
N GLY A 73 5.05 -0.83 -7.25
CA GLY A 73 4.18 -0.68 -8.42
C GLY A 73 4.37 -1.76 -9.49
N ALA A 74 5.59 -2.28 -9.67
CA ALA A 74 5.84 -3.36 -10.63
C ALA A 74 5.25 -4.69 -10.14
N TYR A 75 5.42 -4.96 -8.83
CA TYR A 75 4.82 -6.14 -8.20
C TYR A 75 3.28 -6.08 -8.27
N GLU A 76 2.67 -4.94 -7.94
CA GLU A 76 1.22 -4.77 -7.98
C GLU A 76 0.66 -5.01 -9.40
N ARG A 77 1.36 -4.55 -10.45
CA ARG A 77 0.91 -4.68 -11.83
C ARG A 77 1.10 -6.09 -12.41
N TRP A 78 2.22 -6.75 -12.11
CA TRP A 78 2.64 -7.96 -12.85
C TRP A 78 2.64 -9.24 -12.03
N ILE A 79 2.73 -9.18 -10.70
CA ILE A 79 3.00 -10.38 -9.89
C ILE A 79 1.90 -10.65 -8.88
N SER A 80 1.19 -9.61 -8.44
CA SER A 80 0.11 -9.67 -7.43
C SER A 80 -0.99 -10.68 -7.75
N HIS A 81 -1.25 -10.94 -9.04
CA HIS A 81 -2.28 -11.87 -9.49
C HIS A 81 -1.85 -13.35 -9.42
N LEU A 82 -0.54 -13.62 -9.52
CA LEU A 82 0.03 -14.97 -9.43
C LEU A 82 0.43 -15.31 -7.99
N PHE A 83 1.01 -14.34 -7.29
CA PHE A 83 1.52 -14.51 -5.93
C PHE A 83 1.06 -13.36 -5.05
N PRO A 84 -0.20 -13.37 -4.57
CA PRO A 84 -0.70 -12.33 -3.69
C PRO A 84 0.07 -12.33 -2.36
N LEU A 85 0.38 -11.12 -1.90
CA LEU A 85 0.90 -10.84 -0.57
C LEU A 85 -0.28 -10.45 0.30
N ASP A 86 -0.28 -10.93 1.54
CA ASP A 86 -1.46 -10.95 2.40
C ASP A 86 -1.77 -9.56 2.97
N GLN A 87 -0.75 -8.71 3.07
CA GLN A 87 -0.80 -7.48 3.85
C GLN A 87 -0.04 -6.35 3.18
N LEU A 88 -0.61 -5.14 3.27
CA LEU A 88 -0.04 -3.91 2.77
C LEU A 88 -0.09 -2.85 3.89
N THR A 89 1.09 -2.44 4.34
CA THR A 89 1.28 -1.50 5.42
C THR A 89 1.67 -0.14 4.84
N PHE A 90 0.95 0.91 5.22
CA PHE A 90 1.19 2.29 4.80
C PHE A 90 1.68 3.11 5.98
N THR A 91 2.80 3.80 5.79
CA THR A 91 3.24 4.85 6.72
C THR A 91 2.79 6.20 6.16
N LEU A 92 1.88 6.83 6.86
CA LEU A 92 1.24 8.09 6.47
C LEU A 92 1.72 9.22 7.36
N ARG A 93 2.02 10.37 6.76
CA ARG A 93 2.23 11.64 7.47
C ARG A 93 0.98 12.49 7.37
N VAL A 94 0.51 13.00 8.51
CA VAL A 94 -0.62 13.94 8.55
C VAL A 94 -0.16 15.32 8.11
N GLU A 95 -0.77 15.84 7.06
CA GLU A 95 -0.64 17.23 6.64
C GLU A 95 -1.73 18.08 7.34
N LYS A 96 -1.35 19.26 7.83
CA LYS A 96 -2.25 20.16 8.56
C LYS A 96 -3.07 21.03 7.64
#